data_AF-A0A949CFV9-F1
#
_entry.id   AF-A0A949CFV9-F1
#
_cell.length_a   1.000
_cell.length_b   1.000
_cell.length_c   1.000
_cell.angle_alpha   90.00
_cell.angle_beta   90.00
_cell.angle_gamma   90.00
#
_symmetry.space_group_name_H-M   'P 1'
#
loop_
_entity.id
_entity.type
_entity.pdbx_description
1 polymer ?
#
loop_
_entity_poly.entity_id
_entity_poly.type
_entity_poly.pdbx_seq_one_letter_code
_entity_poly.pdbx_strand_id
1 'polypeptide(L)'
;MFLRQPLFDIARRKNSKRRKGAAIVLAVVLMTVLISMLAFSVDIGFIATSKSEARRTADAAALAGCWQLFDSSIQNVDAGIIDQQAMTTANAIAGLNSVCNSAPSLSMGNQDTDIELGYLSSLDGNASVVADPSNPYRAIRVKVRKTESFNGQIPLFFARVFGQNGRDMVVESTAAMASQIKGFGSPGEGSGTLSILPFAIDEATWNEMISGGGADNFRFDSNTSRVVNGSDGFREVNLYPQGTGSPGNRGTVDIGKENNSTADIARQIVDGISSEDLLLLGKPLVLSDSGTMTLNGDTGISAGVKDELTSIIGQTRI
;
A
#
# COMPACT_ATOMS: atom_id res chain seq x y z
N MET A 1 -29.01 84.89 74.91
CA MET A 1 -27.91 84.04 75.42
C MET A 1 -27.97 82.71 74.70
N PHE A 2 -26.82 82.22 74.25
CA PHE A 2 -26.53 80.92 73.61
C PHE A 2 -26.83 80.70 72.10
N LEU A 3 -25.73 80.91 71.37
CA LEU A 3 -25.28 80.30 70.12
C LEU A 3 -25.64 78.80 69.94
N ARG A 4 -25.95 78.39 68.70
CA ARG A 4 -25.43 77.14 68.12
C ARG A 4 -25.29 77.23 66.59
N GLN A 5 -24.12 76.78 66.14
CA GLN A 5 -23.52 76.84 64.81
C GLN A 5 -24.13 75.84 63.79
N PRO A 6 -23.80 75.98 62.48
CA PRO A 6 -24.47 75.28 61.39
C PRO A 6 -23.93 73.85 61.21
N LEU A 7 -24.82 72.92 60.88
CA LEU A 7 -24.43 71.59 60.41
C LEU A 7 -24.10 71.68 58.92
N PHE A 8 -22.80 71.67 58.61
CA PHE A 8 -22.26 71.50 57.28
C PHE A 8 -22.77 70.18 56.67
N ASP A 9 -23.52 70.30 55.58
CA ASP A 9 -23.91 69.19 54.74
C ASP A 9 -22.68 68.75 53.91
N ILE A 10 -21.95 67.74 54.39
CA ILE A 10 -20.82 67.16 53.68
C ILE A 10 -21.39 66.26 52.57
N ALA A 11 -21.78 66.89 51.46
CA ALA A 11 -22.02 66.20 50.21
C ALA A 11 -20.70 65.59 49.73
N ARG A 12 -20.46 64.32 50.11
CA ARG A 12 -19.33 63.52 49.65
C ARG A 12 -19.48 63.30 48.14
N ARG A 13 -18.92 64.21 47.32
CA ARG A 13 -18.75 64.02 45.88
C ARG A 13 -17.92 62.74 45.65
N LYS A 14 -18.60 61.61 45.42
CA LYS A 14 -18.00 60.41 44.84
C LYS A 14 -17.54 60.77 43.44
N ASN A 15 -16.29 61.20 43.33
CA ASN A 15 -15.65 61.48 42.06
C ASN A 15 -15.38 60.14 41.36
N SER A 16 -16.42 59.55 40.77
CA SER A 16 -16.32 58.44 39.85
C SER A 16 -15.71 58.99 38.55
N LYS A 17 -14.39 59.20 38.55
CA LYS A 17 -13.62 59.32 37.31
C LYS A 17 -13.79 57.98 36.58
N ARG A 18 -14.83 57.92 35.74
CA ARG A 18 -15.14 56.83 34.83
C ARG A 18 -13.94 56.64 33.89
N ARG A 19 -13.03 55.73 34.26
CA ARG A 19 -12.03 55.13 33.36
C ARG A 19 -12.78 54.25 32.34
N LYS A 20 -13.49 54.86 31.38
CA LYS A 20 -14.39 54.16 30.46
C LYS A 20 -13.85 53.94 29.04
N GLY A 21 -12.64 54.42 28.73
CA GLY A 21 -12.04 54.25 27.39
C GLY A 21 -11.03 53.10 27.27
N ALA A 22 -10.16 52.93 28.28
CA ALA A 22 -9.02 52.00 28.18
C ALA A 22 -9.43 50.53 28.00
N ALA A 23 -10.54 50.10 28.62
CA ALA A 23 -11.06 48.75 28.46
C ALA A 23 -11.55 48.48 27.02
N ILE A 24 -12.13 49.48 26.36
CA ILE A 24 -12.59 49.36 24.97
C ILE A 24 -11.39 49.25 24.03
N VAL A 25 -10.35 50.09 24.22
CA VAL A 25 -9.13 50.02 23.41
C VAL A 25 -8.45 48.66 23.56
N LEU A 26 -8.31 48.16 24.80
CA LEU A 26 -7.74 46.84 25.05
C LEU A 26 -8.60 45.72 24.44
N ALA A 27 -9.93 45.81 24.55
CA ALA A 27 -10.84 44.83 23.97
C ALA A 27 -10.75 44.78 22.44
N VAL A 28 -10.68 45.94 21.76
CA VAL A 28 -10.51 46.00 20.30
C VAL A 28 -9.18 45.39 19.89
N VAL A 29 -8.08 45.72 20.58
CA VAL A 29 -6.75 45.14 20.28
C VAL A 29 -6.77 43.63 20.46
N LEU A 30 -7.31 43.12 21.57
CA LEU A 30 -7.40 41.68 21.83
C LEU A 30 -8.30 40.97 20.83
N MET A 31 -9.47 41.53 20.48
CA MET A 31 -10.34 40.94 19.44
C MET A 31 -9.63 40.85 18.10
N THR A 32 -8.92 41.90 17.68
CA THR A 32 -8.14 41.88 16.44
C THR A 32 -7.10 40.76 16.47
N VAL A 33 -6.34 40.64 17.56
CA VAL A 33 -5.35 39.56 17.72
C VAL A 33 -6.00 38.17 17.66
N LEU A 34 -7.12 37.97 18.34
CA LEU A 34 -7.84 36.69 18.33
C LEU A 34 -8.38 36.34 16.94
N ILE A 35 -8.93 37.32 16.20
CA ILE A 35 -9.40 37.12 14.82
C ILE A 35 -8.21 36.79 13.90
N SER A 36 -7.07 37.47 14.06
CA SER A 36 -5.85 37.17 13.29
C SER A 36 -5.32 35.76 13.56
N MET A 37 -5.34 35.31 14.83
CA MET A 37 -4.95 33.94 15.17
C MET A 37 -5.92 32.90 14.61
N LEU A 38 -7.23 33.16 14.65
CA LEU A 38 -8.25 32.28 14.06
C LEU A 38 -8.07 32.16 12.55
N ALA A 39 -7.90 33.30 11.87
CA ALA A 39 -7.65 33.38 10.43
C ALA A 39 -6.43 32.52 10.03
N PHE A 40 -5.32 32.69 10.75
CA PHE A 40 -4.10 31.91 10.55
C PHE A 40 -4.31 30.40 10.81
N SER A 41 -5.05 30.06 11.86
CA SER A 41 -5.37 28.67 12.20
C SER A 41 -6.18 27.99 11.10
N VAL A 42 -7.12 28.69 10.47
CA VAL A 42 -7.94 28.15 9.37
C VAL A 42 -7.08 27.88 8.14
N ASP A 43 -6.23 28.84 7.75
CA ASP A 43 -5.35 28.67 6.58
C ASP A 43 -4.36 27.51 6.78
N ILE A 44 -3.74 27.38 7.96
CA ILE A 44 -2.85 26.24 8.27
C ILE A 44 -3.62 24.92 8.28
N GLY A 45 -4.78 24.89 8.93
CA GLY A 45 -5.62 23.69 9.00
C GLY A 45 -6.02 23.20 7.62
N PHE A 46 -6.34 24.13 6.72
CA PHE A 46 -6.67 23.80 5.34
C PHE A 46 -5.45 23.23 4.60
N ILE A 47 -4.29 23.89 4.64
CA ILE A 47 -3.05 23.38 4.02
C ILE A 47 -2.71 21.96 4.54
N ALA A 48 -2.82 21.73 5.85
CA ALA A 48 -2.52 20.43 6.45
C ALA A 48 -3.49 19.33 5.97
N THR A 49 -4.77 19.67 5.81
CA THR A 49 -5.79 18.76 5.28
C THR A 49 -5.52 18.45 3.80
N SER A 50 -5.27 19.48 2.98
CA SER A 50 -4.90 19.36 1.58
C SER A 50 -3.66 18.49 1.36
N LYS A 51 -2.64 18.63 2.23
CA LYS A 51 -1.44 17.79 2.19
C LYS A 51 -1.74 16.33 2.49
N SER A 52 -2.64 16.07 3.43
CA SER A 52 -3.07 14.72 3.78
C SER A 52 -3.89 14.09 2.65
N GLU A 53 -4.76 14.86 2.01
CA GLU A 53 -5.47 14.43 0.79
C GLU A 53 -4.50 14.09 -0.34
N ALA A 54 -3.57 15.01 -0.66
CA ALA A 54 -2.58 14.78 -1.71
C ALA A 54 -1.69 13.57 -1.44
N ARG A 55 -1.30 13.33 -0.19
CA ARG A 55 -0.53 12.14 0.20
C ARG A 55 -1.33 10.87 -0.03
N ARG A 56 -2.57 10.79 0.46
CA ARG A 56 -3.44 9.62 0.22
C ARG A 56 -3.61 9.34 -1.28
N THR A 57 -3.77 10.39 -2.08
CA THR A 57 -3.84 10.26 -3.55
C THR A 57 -2.54 9.71 -4.13
N ALA A 58 -1.38 10.25 -3.72
CA ALA A 58 -0.08 9.79 -4.20
C ALA A 58 0.19 8.33 -3.81
N ASP A 59 -0.10 7.95 -2.57
CA ASP A 59 0.06 6.58 -2.06
C ASP A 59 -0.83 5.59 -2.83
N ALA A 60 -2.11 5.93 -3.02
CA ALA A 60 -3.04 5.09 -3.77
C ALA A 60 -2.64 4.93 -5.25
N ALA A 61 -2.23 6.03 -5.90
CA ALA A 61 -1.78 6.02 -7.28
C ALA A 61 -0.48 5.23 -7.45
N ALA A 62 0.51 5.42 -6.55
CA ALA A 62 1.75 4.66 -6.57
C ALA A 62 1.51 3.17 -6.38
N LEU A 63 0.69 2.79 -5.39
CA LEU A 63 0.38 1.38 -5.13
C LEU A 63 -0.33 0.72 -6.31
N ALA A 64 -1.35 1.38 -6.88
CA ALA A 64 -2.09 0.86 -8.03
C ALA A 64 -1.21 0.73 -9.27
N GLY A 65 -0.38 1.73 -9.57
CA GLY A 65 0.58 1.65 -10.65
C GLY A 65 1.61 0.54 -10.44
N CYS A 66 2.11 0.36 -9.21
CA CYS A 66 3.06 -0.70 -8.86
C CYS A 66 2.43 -2.09 -9.04
N TRP A 67 1.17 -2.24 -8.65
CA TRP A 67 0.43 -3.49 -8.85
C TRP A 67 0.25 -3.80 -10.33
N GLN A 68 -0.11 -2.81 -11.15
CA GLN A 68 -0.23 -2.98 -12.60
C GLN A 68 1.12 -3.36 -13.24
N LEU A 69 2.22 -2.74 -12.81
CA LEU A 69 3.57 -3.11 -13.29
C LEU A 69 3.87 -4.59 -13.06
N PHE A 70 3.43 -5.12 -11.92
CA PHE A 70 3.65 -6.52 -11.57
C PHE A 70 2.77 -7.46 -12.38
N ASP A 71 1.46 -7.21 -12.42
CA ASP A 71 0.52 -8.06 -13.13
C ASP A 71 0.90 -8.18 -14.62
N SER A 72 1.20 -7.06 -15.26
CA SER A 72 1.64 -7.07 -16.66
C SER A 72 3.03 -7.72 -16.85
N SER A 73 3.89 -7.72 -15.83
CA SER A 73 5.20 -8.40 -15.90
C SER A 73 5.08 -9.93 -15.84
N ILE A 74 4.11 -10.46 -15.09
CA ILE A 74 3.86 -11.91 -15.01
C ILE A 74 3.27 -12.43 -16.34
N GLN A 75 2.45 -11.62 -17.00
CA GLN A 75 1.79 -11.97 -18.26
C GLN A 75 2.73 -11.88 -19.49
N ASN A 76 4.04 -11.69 -19.31
CA ASN A 76 5.05 -11.56 -20.38
C ASN A 76 4.68 -10.51 -21.45
N VAL A 77 4.02 -9.42 -21.05
CA VAL A 77 3.68 -8.30 -21.94
C VAL A 77 4.96 -7.52 -22.29
N ASP A 78 5.02 -6.88 -23.46
CA ASP A 78 6.14 -6.02 -23.86
C ASP A 78 6.36 -4.88 -22.84
N ALA A 79 7.62 -4.65 -22.46
CA ALA A 79 8.00 -3.66 -21.44
C ALA A 79 7.45 -2.25 -21.69
N GLY A 80 7.39 -1.80 -22.95
CA GLY A 80 6.86 -0.48 -23.28
C GLY A 80 5.35 -0.35 -23.05
N ILE A 81 4.60 -1.46 -23.19
CA ILE A 81 3.16 -1.52 -22.92
C ILE A 81 2.91 -1.58 -21.42
N ILE A 82 3.74 -2.33 -20.67
CA ILE A 82 3.67 -2.44 -19.21
C ILE A 82 3.77 -1.05 -18.56
N ASP A 83 4.78 -0.28 -18.97
CA ASP A 83 5.05 1.04 -18.39
C ASP A 83 3.90 2.02 -18.66
N GLN A 84 3.33 2.01 -19.87
CA GLN A 84 2.17 2.84 -20.21
C GLN A 84 0.90 2.45 -19.46
N GLN A 85 0.64 1.14 -19.29
CA GLN A 85 -0.49 0.65 -18.50
C GLN A 85 -0.39 1.07 -17.03
N ALA A 86 0.81 0.98 -16.45
CA ALA A 86 1.05 1.40 -15.08
C ALA A 86 0.85 2.90 -14.87
N MET A 87 1.40 3.73 -15.77
CA MET A 87 1.19 5.19 -15.72
C MET A 87 -0.28 5.56 -15.86
N THR A 88 -0.98 4.93 -16.80
CA THR A 88 -2.42 5.16 -17.03
C THR A 88 -3.25 4.78 -15.80
N THR A 89 -2.93 3.65 -15.18
CA THR A 89 -3.61 3.16 -13.97
C THR A 89 -3.37 4.09 -12.78
N ALA A 90 -2.12 4.51 -12.55
CA ALA A 90 -1.79 5.46 -11.50
C ALA A 90 -2.52 6.79 -11.69
N ASN A 91 -2.58 7.34 -12.91
CA ASN A 91 -3.32 8.56 -13.21
C ASN A 91 -4.84 8.40 -13.01
N ALA A 92 -5.41 7.26 -13.42
CA ALA A 92 -6.83 6.96 -13.20
C ALA A 92 -7.18 6.95 -11.71
N ILE A 93 -6.39 6.27 -10.88
CA ILE A 93 -6.60 6.21 -9.42
C ILE A 93 -6.38 7.58 -8.77
N ALA A 94 -5.40 8.36 -9.24
CA ALA A 94 -5.22 9.73 -8.76
C ALA A 94 -6.48 10.59 -9.02
N GLY A 95 -7.08 10.46 -10.20
CA GLY A 95 -8.29 11.18 -10.61
C GLY A 95 -9.58 10.77 -9.87
N LEU A 96 -9.60 9.61 -9.20
CA LEU A 96 -10.72 9.20 -8.34
C LEU A 96 -10.69 9.87 -6.96
N ASN A 97 -9.55 10.44 -6.57
CA ASN A 97 -9.39 11.13 -5.31
C ASN A 97 -9.61 12.64 -5.46
N SER A 98 -10.03 13.30 -4.38
CA SER A 98 -10.17 14.76 -4.35
C SER A 98 -9.07 15.39 -3.49
N VAL A 99 -8.40 16.40 -4.02
CA VAL A 99 -7.43 17.23 -3.31
C VAL A 99 -7.87 18.68 -3.44
N CYS A 100 -8.32 19.28 -2.34
CA CYS A 100 -8.96 20.61 -2.32
C CYS A 100 -10.24 20.69 -3.18
N ASN A 101 -11.13 19.68 -3.08
CA ASN A 101 -12.38 19.59 -3.85
C ASN A 101 -12.21 19.45 -5.37
N SER A 102 -11.02 19.08 -5.85
CA SER A 102 -10.76 18.84 -7.27
C SER A 102 -9.91 17.60 -7.47
N ALA A 103 -10.23 16.82 -8.50
CA ALA A 103 -9.43 15.67 -8.89
C ALA A 103 -8.11 16.14 -9.51
N PRO A 104 -6.94 15.71 -8.97
CA PRO A 104 -5.67 16.00 -9.61
C PRO A 104 -5.48 15.13 -10.86
N SER A 105 -4.89 15.68 -11.90
CA SER A 105 -4.29 14.90 -12.98
C SER A 105 -2.79 14.75 -12.76
N LEU A 106 -2.20 13.67 -13.25
CA LEU A 106 -0.77 13.44 -13.24
C LEU A 106 -0.19 13.66 -14.64
N SER A 107 0.93 14.37 -14.74
CA SER A 107 1.70 14.46 -15.98
C SER A 107 2.35 13.11 -16.30
N MET A 108 2.07 12.56 -17.47
CA MET A 108 2.66 11.31 -18.00
C MET A 108 3.64 11.57 -19.16
N GLY A 109 4.10 12.82 -19.31
CA GLY A 109 5.01 13.22 -20.40
C GLY A 109 6.46 12.80 -20.14
N ASN A 110 7.30 12.80 -21.18
CA ASN A 110 8.72 12.45 -21.07
C ASN A 110 9.59 13.52 -20.37
N GLN A 111 9.08 14.74 -20.23
CA GLN A 111 9.74 15.87 -19.58
C GLN A 111 8.81 16.37 -18.48
N ASP A 112 9.33 16.57 -17.27
CA ASP A 112 8.55 17.01 -16.10
C ASP A 112 7.33 16.11 -15.78
N THR A 113 7.61 14.80 -15.70
CA THR A 113 6.64 13.76 -15.33
C THR A 113 6.30 13.81 -13.84
N ASP A 114 5.06 13.45 -13.55
CA ASP A 114 4.59 13.16 -12.19
C ASP A 114 4.71 11.67 -11.85
N ILE A 115 5.03 10.84 -12.83
CA ILE A 115 5.17 9.39 -12.68
C ILE A 115 6.55 8.98 -13.17
N GLU A 116 7.37 8.48 -12.25
CA GLU A 116 8.71 7.98 -12.53
C GLU A 116 8.73 6.47 -12.31
N LEU A 117 9.10 5.72 -13.35
CA LEU A 117 9.30 4.28 -13.30
C LEU A 117 10.79 3.97 -13.17
N GLY A 118 11.13 2.95 -12.40
CA GLY A 118 12.51 2.50 -12.27
C GLY A 118 12.65 1.41 -11.22
N TYR A 119 13.77 1.46 -10.50
CA TYR A 119 14.16 0.46 -9.52
C TYR A 119 14.72 1.11 -8.25
N LEU A 120 14.58 0.45 -7.11
CA LEU A 120 15.21 0.81 -5.84
C LEU A 120 16.31 -0.19 -5.50
N SER A 121 17.39 0.32 -4.93
CA SER A 121 18.48 -0.51 -4.37
C SER A 121 18.14 -1.12 -3.01
N SER A 122 17.24 -0.48 -2.25
CA SER A 122 16.78 -0.93 -0.92
C SER A 122 15.36 -0.45 -0.64
N LEU A 123 14.67 -1.07 0.32
CA LEU A 123 13.32 -0.70 0.77
C LEU A 123 13.35 0.24 2.01
N ASP A 124 14.50 0.80 2.38
CA ASP A 124 14.69 1.57 3.62
C ASP A 124 14.12 3.02 3.55
N GLY A 125 13.15 3.26 2.68
CA GLY A 125 12.42 4.53 2.53
C GLY A 125 13.21 5.71 1.93
N ASN A 126 14.54 5.66 1.95
CA ASN A 126 15.43 6.72 1.43
C ASN A 126 16.03 6.39 0.05
N ALA A 127 15.76 5.20 -0.49
CA ALA A 127 16.30 4.80 -1.79
C ALA A 127 15.69 5.65 -2.92
N SER A 128 16.53 6.09 -3.84
CA SER A 128 16.09 6.79 -5.04
C SER A 128 15.65 5.80 -6.11
N VAL A 129 14.57 6.13 -6.83
CA VAL A 129 14.19 5.44 -8.06
C VAL A 129 15.24 5.73 -9.13
N VAL A 130 15.88 4.67 -9.65
CA VAL A 130 16.90 4.73 -10.69
C VAL A 130 16.50 3.88 -11.90
N ALA A 131 16.92 4.29 -13.08
CA ALA A 131 16.70 3.54 -14.33
C ALA A 131 17.73 2.41 -14.52
N ASP A 132 18.03 1.66 -13.47
CA ASP A 132 19.02 0.57 -13.48
C ASP A 132 18.33 -0.75 -13.07
N PRO A 133 18.04 -1.63 -14.04
CA PRO A 133 17.35 -2.90 -13.80
C PRO A 133 18.20 -3.94 -13.05
N SER A 134 19.48 -3.67 -12.77
CA SER A 134 20.28 -4.53 -11.90
C SER A 134 19.87 -4.44 -10.43
N ASN A 135 19.11 -3.40 -10.06
CA ASN A 135 18.56 -3.26 -8.72
C ASN A 135 17.35 -4.19 -8.49
N PRO A 136 17.20 -4.74 -7.28
CA PRO A 136 16.26 -5.84 -7.03
C PRO A 136 14.78 -5.43 -6.99
N TYR A 137 14.47 -4.16 -6.74
CA TYR A 137 13.10 -3.73 -6.47
C TYR A 137 12.57 -2.85 -7.59
N ARG A 138 11.70 -3.36 -8.46
CA ARG A 138 11.00 -2.52 -9.44
C ARG A 138 10.02 -1.59 -8.70
N ALA A 139 9.99 -0.32 -9.09
CA ALA A 139 9.30 0.71 -8.35
C ALA A 139 8.67 1.77 -9.26
N ILE A 140 7.65 2.42 -8.72
CA ILE A 140 6.98 3.58 -9.28
C ILE A 140 6.95 4.69 -8.22
N ARG A 141 7.35 5.89 -8.61
CA ARG A 141 7.17 7.10 -7.81
C ARG A 141 6.10 7.97 -8.46
N VAL A 142 5.15 8.41 -7.64
CA VAL A 142 4.07 9.31 -8.04
C VAL A 142 4.18 10.61 -7.27
N LYS A 143 4.03 11.72 -7.99
CA LYS A 143 4.11 13.09 -7.49
C LYS A 143 2.79 13.79 -7.77
N VAL A 144 2.11 14.22 -6.71
CA VAL A 144 0.89 15.03 -6.81
C VAL A 144 1.27 16.49 -6.62
N ARG A 145 1.18 17.28 -7.68
CA ARG A 145 1.46 18.73 -7.67
C ARG A 145 0.16 19.54 -7.64
N LYS A 146 0.13 20.56 -6.80
CA LYS A 146 -0.86 21.65 -6.71
C LYS A 146 -0.09 22.96 -6.84
N THR A 147 0.08 23.45 -8.07
CA THR A 147 0.80 24.69 -8.40
C THR A 147 -0.06 25.59 -9.29
N GLU A 148 0.38 26.82 -9.56
CA GLU A 148 -0.36 27.71 -10.49
C GLU A 148 -0.49 27.10 -11.89
N SER A 149 0.57 26.45 -12.35
CA SER A 149 0.64 25.84 -13.68
C SER A 149 -0.02 24.46 -13.75
N PHE A 150 -0.25 23.79 -12.61
CA PHE A 150 -0.68 22.39 -12.60
C PHE A 150 -1.60 22.06 -11.43
N ASN A 151 -2.79 21.55 -11.74
CA ASN A 151 -3.88 21.22 -10.80
C ASN A 151 -4.36 22.34 -9.85
N GLY A 152 -3.86 23.57 -10.01
CA GLY A 152 -4.21 24.72 -9.18
C GLY A 152 -3.55 24.70 -7.81
N GLN A 153 -3.18 25.89 -7.32
CA GLN A 153 -2.66 26.07 -5.96
C GLN A 153 -3.69 25.73 -4.89
N ILE A 154 -3.21 25.41 -3.69
CA ILE A 154 -4.07 25.35 -2.51
C ILE A 154 -4.59 26.75 -2.22
N PRO A 155 -5.91 27.00 -2.23
CA PRO A 155 -6.43 28.31 -1.90
C PRO A 155 -6.17 28.66 -0.44
N LEU A 156 -5.76 29.90 -0.21
CA LEU A 156 -5.72 30.50 1.13
C LEU A 156 -6.96 31.38 1.30
N PHE A 157 -7.52 31.47 2.50
CA PHE A 157 -8.72 32.25 2.77
C PHE A 157 -8.37 33.63 3.30
N PHE A 158 -7.59 33.69 4.37
CA PHE A 158 -7.32 34.95 5.07
C PHE A 158 -5.97 35.58 4.66
N ALA A 159 -4.99 34.77 4.26
CA ALA A 159 -3.73 35.26 3.71
C ALA A 159 -3.90 36.13 2.45
N ARG A 160 -5.07 36.05 1.78
CA ARG A 160 -5.47 36.92 0.67
C ARG A 160 -5.42 38.41 1.01
N VAL A 161 -5.68 38.77 2.27
CA VAL A 161 -5.60 40.16 2.74
C VAL A 161 -4.16 40.70 2.63
N PHE A 162 -3.16 39.81 2.64
CA PHE A 162 -1.74 40.12 2.45
C PHE A 162 -1.26 39.87 1.01
N GLY A 163 -2.18 39.66 0.06
CA GLY A 163 -1.86 39.41 -1.35
C GLY A 163 -1.48 37.98 -1.71
N GLN A 164 -1.59 37.02 -0.77
CA GLN A 164 -1.33 35.60 -1.04
C GLN A 164 -2.63 34.85 -1.35
N ASN A 165 -2.86 34.53 -2.61
CA ASN A 165 -4.11 33.88 -3.06
C ASN A 165 -4.09 32.36 -2.95
N GLY A 166 -2.90 31.77 -3.01
CA GLY A 166 -2.70 30.34 -2.92
C GLY A 166 -1.28 29.98 -2.51
N ARG A 167 -1.06 28.69 -2.30
CA ARG A 167 0.25 28.12 -1.98
C ARG A 167 0.50 26.88 -2.83
N ASP A 168 1.69 26.81 -3.40
CA ASP A 168 2.18 25.62 -4.09
C ASP A 168 2.38 24.48 -3.08
N MET A 169 2.03 23.26 -3.50
CA MET A 169 2.29 22.04 -2.76
C MET A 169 2.63 20.91 -3.71
N VAL A 170 3.64 20.14 -3.32
CA VAL A 170 4.03 18.89 -3.98
C VAL A 170 4.14 17.81 -2.93
N VAL A 171 3.55 16.65 -3.20
CA VAL A 171 3.66 15.46 -2.36
C VAL A 171 4.07 14.28 -3.23
N GLU A 172 5.04 13.51 -2.75
CA GLU A 172 5.56 12.33 -3.43
C GLU A 172 5.29 11.07 -2.62
N SER A 173 5.05 9.98 -3.32
CA SER A 173 4.98 8.63 -2.77
C SER A 173 5.68 7.65 -3.72
N THR A 174 6.26 6.59 -3.17
CA THR A 174 6.93 5.54 -3.94
C THR A 174 6.42 4.19 -3.47
N ALA A 175 5.98 3.37 -4.42
CA ALA A 175 5.64 1.98 -4.21
C ALA A 175 6.65 1.13 -4.96
N ALA A 176 7.09 0.04 -4.31
CA ALA A 176 8.06 -0.88 -4.87
C ALA A 176 7.65 -2.30 -4.56
N MET A 177 8.05 -3.20 -5.44
CA MET A 177 7.81 -4.62 -5.26
C MET A 177 9.09 -5.36 -4.90
N ALA A 178 9.00 -6.16 -3.84
CA ALA A 178 9.99 -7.19 -3.53
C ALA A 178 9.82 -8.35 -4.50
N SER A 179 10.73 -8.47 -5.47
CA SER A 179 10.80 -9.61 -6.39
C SER A 179 11.68 -10.76 -5.85
N GLN A 180 12.59 -10.45 -4.93
CA GLN A 180 13.51 -11.40 -4.32
C GLN A 180 12.98 -11.90 -2.98
N ILE A 181 12.40 -13.10 -2.98
CA ILE A 181 11.91 -13.76 -1.77
C ILE A 181 13.03 -14.64 -1.23
N LYS A 182 13.51 -14.35 -0.01
CA LYS A 182 14.54 -15.17 0.67
C LYS A 182 13.95 -16.36 1.43
N GLY A 183 12.66 -16.33 1.75
CA GLY A 183 11.99 -17.39 2.50
C GLY A 183 10.77 -16.89 3.23
N PHE A 184 10.27 -17.72 4.16
CA PHE A 184 9.08 -17.46 4.96
C PHE A 184 9.47 -17.27 6.43
N GLY A 185 8.97 -16.20 7.04
CA GLY A 185 9.08 -16.00 8.48
C GLY A 185 8.18 -16.96 9.24
N SER A 186 8.57 -17.31 10.48
CA SER A 186 7.66 -18.06 11.35
C SER A 186 6.39 -17.23 11.60
N PRO A 187 5.18 -17.83 11.54
CA PRO A 187 3.98 -17.13 11.97
C PRO A 187 4.16 -16.57 13.39
N GLY A 188 3.73 -15.32 13.60
CA GLY A 188 3.84 -14.67 14.91
C GLY A 188 3.07 -15.43 16.01
N GLU A 189 3.38 -15.16 17.28
CA GLU A 189 2.72 -15.81 18.42
C GLU A 189 1.19 -15.69 18.34
N GLY A 190 0.50 -16.82 18.06
CA GLY A 190 -0.94 -16.88 17.78
C GLY A 190 -1.30 -18.03 16.83
N SER A 191 -2.56 -18.09 16.37
CA SER A 191 -3.05 -19.06 15.38
C SER A 191 -2.63 -18.74 13.93
N GLY A 192 -1.49 -18.07 13.75
CA GLY A 192 -0.99 -17.71 12.42
C GLY A 192 -0.48 -18.95 11.70
N THR A 193 -0.75 -19.05 10.40
CA THR A 193 -0.27 -20.13 9.54
C THR A 193 0.30 -19.56 8.25
N LEU A 194 1.25 -20.28 7.64
CA LEU A 194 1.74 -19.98 6.30
C LEU A 194 0.88 -20.73 5.29
N SER A 195 0.25 -19.98 4.39
CA SER A 195 -0.61 -20.51 3.33
C SER A 195 0.19 -21.08 2.16
N ILE A 196 1.13 -21.98 2.42
CA ILE A 196 1.95 -22.66 1.40
C ILE A 196 1.35 -24.04 1.14
N LEU A 197 1.20 -24.41 -0.12
CA LEU A 197 0.81 -25.76 -0.51
C LEU A 197 2.03 -26.70 -0.47
N PRO A 198 1.97 -27.82 0.26
CA PRO A 198 3.11 -28.73 0.41
C PRO A 198 3.26 -29.66 -0.81
N PHE A 199 3.35 -29.09 -2.02
CA PHE A 199 3.56 -29.81 -3.27
C PHE A 199 4.85 -29.40 -3.96
N ALA A 200 5.47 -30.36 -4.65
CA ALA A 200 6.62 -30.13 -5.51
C ALA A 200 6.29 -30.47 -6.96
N ILE A 201 6.81 -29.64 -7.87
CA ILE A 201 6.83 -29.87 -9.31
C ILE A 201 8.28 -29.96 -9.79
N ASP A 202 8.52 -30.76 -10.82
CA ASP A 202 9.84 -30.91 -11.40
C ASP A 202 10.33 -29.64 -12.12
N GLU A 203 11.63 -29.40 -12.04
CA GLU A 203 12.28 -28.21 -12.61
C GLU A 203 12.06 -28.10 -14.12
N ALA A 204 12.07 -29.22 -14.86
CA ALA A 204 11.87 -29.21 -16.30
C ALA A 204 10.48 -28.67 -16.68
N THR A 205 9.45 -29.13 -15.96
CA THR A 205 8.08 -28.67 -16.17
C THR A 205 7.88 -27.24 -15.73
N TRP A 206 8.48 -26.85 -14.59
CA TRP A 206 8.47 -25.45 -14.16
C TRP A 206 9.08 -24.54 -15.24
N ASN A 207 10.26 -24.90 -15.74
CA ASN A 207 10.98 -24.16 -16.78
C ASN A 207 10.17 -24.11 -18.10
N GLU A 208 9.51 -25.19 -18.48
CA GLU A 208 8.61 -25.21 -19.63
C GLU A 208 7.45 -24.22 -19.43
N MET A 209 6.79 -24.24 -18.27
CA MET A 209 5.65 -23.38 -17.95
C MET A 209 6.02 -21.89 -17.98
N ILE A 210 7.11 -21.50 -17.32
CA ILE A 210 7.57 -20.09 -17.32
C ILE A 210 8.05 -19.63 -18.72
N SER A 211 8.45 -20.57 -19.59
CA SER A 211 8.81 -20.26 -20.98
C SER A 211 7.60 -20.12 -21.92
N GLY A 212 6.38 -20.29 -21.39
CA GLY A 212 5.14 -20.20 -22.15
C GLY A 212 4.56 -21.55 -22.59
N GLY A 213 5.07 -22.66 -22.07
CA GLY A 213 4.44 -23.98 -22.19
C GLY A 213 3.32 -24.20 -21.17
N GLY A 214 2.57 -25.30 -21.29
CA GLY A 214 1.35 -25.53 -20.52
C GLY A 214 0.08 -24.96 -21.19
N ALA A 215 -1.08 -25.39 -20.70
CA ALA A 215 -2.37 -24.94 -21.19
C ALA A 215 -2.81 -23.66 -20.44
N ASP A 216 -3.79 -22.92 -20.99
CA ASP A 216 -4.48 -21.82 -20.31
C ASP A 216 -5.96 -22.01 -20.64
N ASN A 217 -6.53 -23.01 -19.98
CA ASN A 217 -7.87 -23.53 -20.27
C ASN A 217 -8.89 -23.14 -19.21
N PHE A 218 -8.44 -22.70 -18.04
CA PHE A 218 -9.26 -22.47 -16.87
C PHE A 218 -9.10 -21.04 -16.37
N ARG A 219 -10.19 -20.51 -15.83
CA ARG A 219 -10.19 -19.24 -15.11
C ARG A 219 -11.03 -19.32 -13.86
N PHE A 220 -10.68 -18.51 -12.87
CA PHE A 220 -11.51 -18.34 -11.69
C PHE A 220 -12.60 -17.28 -11.92
N ASP A 221 -13.87 -17.68 -11.81
CA ASP A 221 -15.00 -16.75 -11.81
C ASP A 221 -15.31 -16.30 -10.38
N SER A 222 -14.98 -15.05 -10.07
CA SER A 222 -15.18 -14.45 -8.75
C SER A 222 -16.66 -14.31 -8.37
N ASN A 223 -17.59 -14.22 -9.33
CA ASN A 223 -19.02 -14.08 -9.03
C ASN A 223 -19.64 -15.39 -8.56
N THR A 224 -19.19 -16.51 -9.13
CA THR A 224 -19.70 -17.85 -8.80
C THR A 224 -18.76 -18.62 -7.87
N SER A 225 -17.57 -18.07 -7.59
CA SER A 225 -16.50 -18.69 -6.81
C SER A 225 -16.14 -20.09 -7.34
N ARG A 226 -16.03 -20.23 -8.66
CA ARG A 226 -15.78 -21.51 -9.34
C ARG A 226 -14.72 -21.38 -10.41
N VAL A 227 -13.99 -22.48 -10.63
CA VAL A 227 -13.14 -22.64 -11.80
C VAL A 227 -14.02 -23.03 -12.99
N VAL A 228 -13.91 -22.28 -14.08
CA VAL A 228 -14.68 -22.48 -15.32
C VAL A 228 -13.73 -22.53 -16.52
N ASN A 229 -14.20 -23.08 -17.65
CA ASN A 229 -13.41 -23.06 -18.88
C ASN A 229 -13.26 -21.64 -19.42
N GLY A 230 -12.04 -21.30 -19.81
CA GLY A 230 -11.65 -20.04 -20.44
C GLY A 230 -10.27 -19.61 -20.00
N SER A 231 -9.56 -18.86 -20.84
CA SER A 231 -8.22 -18.35 -20.54
C SER A 231 -8.28 -17.15 -19.59
N ASP A 232 -7.34 -17.08 -18.65
CA ASP A 232 -7.06 -15.91 -17.80
C ASP A 232 -5.60 -15.43 -17.86
N GLY A 233 -4.79 -16.04 -18.73
CA GLY A 233 -3.39 -15.70 -18.90
C GLY A 233 -2.45 -16.43 -17.95
N PHE A 234 -2.98 -17.20 -16.98
CA PHE A 234 -2.19 -18.06 -16.12
C PHE A 234 -2.16 -19.48 -16.68
N ARG A 235 -0.96 -19.99 -16.90
CA ARG A 235 -0.80 -21.33 -17.48
C ARG A 235 -0.94 -22.40 -16.42
N GLU A 236 -1.66 -23.47 -16.74
CA GLU A 236 -1.87 -24.59 -15.85
C GLU A 236 -1.05 -25.82 -16.24
N VAL A 237 -0.73 -26.59 -15.20
CA VAL A 237 0.01 -27.84 -15.33
C VAL A 237 -0.64 -28.91 -14.47
N ASN A 238 -0.65 -30.15 -14.97
CA ASN A 238 -1.19 -31.28 -14.23
C ASN A 238 -0.19 -31.75 -13.17
N LEU A 239 -0.50 -31.57 -11.88
CA LEU A 239 0.36 -32.05 -10.79
C LEU A 239 0.40 -33.60 -10.68
N TYR A 240 -0.53 -34.32 -11.31
CA TYR A 240 -0.50 -35.79 -11.36
C TYR A 240 0.32 -36.28 -12.56
N PRO A 241 1.29 -37.20 -12.36
CA PRO A 241 2.15 -37.68 -13.44
C PRO A 241 1.36 -38.43 -14.52
N GLN A 242 1.40 -37.93 -15.75
CA GLN A 242 0.80 -38.56 -16.93
C GLN A 242 1.84 -39.44 -17.65
N GLY A 243 2.39 -40.46 -16.99
CA GLY A 243 3.11 -41.57 -17.65
C GLY A 243 4.35 -41.26 -18.53
N THR A 244 4.90 -40.04 -18.56
CA THR A 244 5.94 -39.59 -19.52
C THR A 244 7.40 -39.83 -19.08
N GLY A 245 7.67 -40.91 -18.34
CA GLY A 245 9.03 -41.50 -18.33
C GLY A 245 9.92 -41.26 -17.11
N SER A 246 9.44 -40.64 -16.03
CA SER A 246 10.06 -40.74 -14.69
C SER A 246 9.00 -40.67 -13.59
N PRO A 247 8.40 -41.81 -13.20
CA PRO A 247 7.50 -41.89 -12.06
C PRO A 247 8.27 -41.49 -10.79
N GLY A 248 8.04 -40.28 -10.27
CA GLY A 248 8.70 -39.82 -9.04
C GLY A 248 8.97 -38.31 -8.92
N ASN A 249 8.90 -37.54 -10.02
CA ASN A 249 9.35 -36.14 -9.98
C ASN A 249 8.28 -35.12 -9.55
N ARG A 250 7.12 -35.59 -9.06
CA ARG A 250 6.04 -34.77 -8.50
C ARG A 250 5.53 -35.42 -7.23
N GLY A 251 5.16 -34.61 -6.25
CA GLY A 251 4.68 -35.16 -4.99
C GLY A 251 4.53 -34.11 -3.91
N THR A 252 4.68 -34.54 -2.67
CA THR A 252 4.48 -33.70 -1.49
C THR A 252 5.81 -33.36 -0.84
N VAL A 253 5.85 -32.21 -0.17
CA VAL A 253 7.03 -31.73 0.56
C VAL A 253 6.74 -31.78 2.04
N ASP A 254 7.64 -32.38 2.81
CA ASP A 254 7.51 -32.48 4.25
C ASP A 254 7.91 -31.15 4.90
N ILE A 255 6.90 -30.39 5.30
CA ILE A 255 7.07 -29.18 6.09
C ILE A 255 6.52 -29.47 7.48
N GLY A 256 7.37 -29.95 8.38
CA GLY A 256 6.92 -30.46 9.68
C GLY A 256 7.69 -31.70 10.09
N LYS A 257 6.95 -32.68 10.61
CA LYS A 257 7.50 -34.02 10.89
C LYS A 257 7.93 -34.68 9.57
N GLU A 258 8.96 -35.50 9.65
CA GLU A 258 9.42 -36.34 8.53
C GLU A 258 8.50 -37.57 8.39
N ASN A 259 7.21 -37.36 8.10
CA ASN A 259 6.22 -38.40 7.90
C ASN A 259 5.33 -38.13 6.68
N ASN A 260 5.06 -39.16 5.89
CA ASN A 260 4.11 -39.09 4.76
C ASN A 260 2.65 -39.20 5.25
N SER A 261 2.21 -38.25 6.06
CA SER A 261 0.89 -38.27 6.68
C SER A 261 -0.12 -37.48 5.85
N THR A 262 -1.05 -38.19 5.21
CA THR A 262 -2.14 -37.55 4.47
C THR A 262 -2.96 -36.59 5.34
N ALA A 263 -3.12 -36.88 6.64
CA ALA A 263 -3.83 -36.00 7.57
C ALA A 263 -3.08 -34.69 7.82
N ASP A 264 -1.74 -34.74 7.91
CA ASP A 264 -0.91 -33.55 8.10
C ASP A 264 -0.95 -32.67 6.84
N ILE A 265 -0.82 -33.28 5.66
CA ILE A 265 -0.91 -32.61 4.36
C ILE A 265 -2.31 -31.98 4.15
N ALA A 266 -3.38 -32.74 4.41
CA ALA A 266 -4.76 -32.26 4.31
C ALA A 266 -4.98 -31.02 5.18
N ARG A 267 -4.52 -31.07 6.44
CA ARG A 267 -4.60 -29.93 7.35
C ARG A 267 -3.77 -28.75 6.86
N GLN A 268 -2.55 -28.96 6.35
CA GLN A 268 -1.73 -27.87 5.80
C GLN A 268 -2.34 -27.22 4.56
N ILE A 269 -3.07 -27.97 3.73
CA ILE A 269 -3.79 -27.40 2.58
C ILE A 269 -4.89 -26.45 3.04
N VAL A 270 -5.70 -26.89 4.01
CA VAL A 270 -6.86 -26.13 4.50
C VAL A 270 -6.40 -24.97 5.38
N ASP A 271 -5.64 -25.27 6.42
CA ASP A 271 -5.32 -24.36 7.51
C ASP A 271 -3.96 -23.66 7.33
N GLY A 272 -3.06 -24.20 6.52
CA GLY A 272 -1.68 -23.73 6.37
C GLY A 272 -0.68 -24.38 7.33
N ILE A 273 0.60 -24.06 7.14
CA ILE A 273 1.72 -24.52 7.98
C ILE A 273 1.74 -23.71 9.25
N SER A 274 1.66 -24.39 10.40
CA SER A 274 1.69 -23.77 11.72
C SER A 274 3.11 -23.54 12.23
N SER A 275 3.25 -22.73 13.28
CA SER A 275 4.54 -22.56 13.97
C SER A 275 5.05 -23.88 14.57
N GLU A 276 4.17 -24.80 14.96
CA GLU A 276 4.56 -26.13 15.45
C GLU A 276 5.18 -26.98 14.35
N ASP A 277 4.66 -26.90 13.11
CA ASP A 277 5.28 -27.58 11.97
C ASP A 277 6.69 -27.05 11.72
N LEU A 278 6.89 -25.73 11.81
CA LEU A 278 8.22 -25.14 11.65
C LEU A 278 9.19 -25.54 12.77
N LEU A 279 8.69 -25.71 14.00
CA LEU A 279 9.49 -26.24 15.11
C LEU A 279 9.89 -27.69 14.86
N LEU A 280 8.96 -28.51 14.38
CA LEU A 280 9.18 -29.93 14.07
C LEU A 280 10.11 -30.12 12.87
N LEU A 281 10.05 -29.21 11.88
CA LEU A 281 10.99 -29.17 10.76
C LEU A 281 12.43 -28.91 11.22
N GLY A 282 12.61 -28.24 12.37
CA GLY A 282 13.91 -28.01 13.00
C GLY A 282 14.83 -27.03 12.26
N LYS A 283 14.35 -26.38 11.20
CA LYS A 283 15.09 -25.39 10.40
C LYS A 283 14.13 -24.34 9.81
N PRO A 284 14.62 -23.10 9.55
CA PRO A 284 13.80 -22.08 8.93
C PRO A 284 13.50 -22.42 7.46
N LEU A 285 12.34 -22.01 6.96
CA LEU A 285 11.99 -22.05 5.53
C LEU A 285 12.67 -20.88 4.79
N VAL A 286 14.00 -20.92 4.73
CA VAL A 286 14.85 -19.88 4.14
C VAL A 286 15.74 -20.49 3.07
N LEU A 287 15.72 -19.88 1.89
CA LEU A 287 16.59 -20.21 0.78
C LEU A 287 18.04 -19.86 1.12
N SER A 288 18.96 -20.70 0.67
CA SER A 288 20.40 -20.43 0.68
C SER A 288 20.76 -19.25 -0.22
N ASP A 289 22.01 -18.78 -0.16
CA ASP A 289 22.49 -17.70 -1.04
C ASP A 289 22.48 -18.12 -2.54
N SER A 290 22.43 -19.42 -2.84
CA SER A 290 22.18 -19.94 -4.19
C SER A 290 20.71 -19.99 -4.59
N GLY A 291 19.79 -19.50 -3.74
CA GLY A 291 18.35 -19.49 -4.00
C GLY A 291 17.66 -20.84 -3.83
N THR A 292 18.30 -21.82 -3.16
CA THR A 292 17.78 -23.18 -3.03
C THR A 292 17.63 -23.60 -1.57
N MET A 293 16.71 -24.51 -1.29
CA MET A 293 16.53 -25.15 0.01
C MET A 293 16.29 -26.65 -0.19
N THR A 294 16.86 -27.48 0.68
CA THR A 294 16.59 -28.93 0.69
C THR A 294 15.52 -29.26 1.74
N LEU A 295 14.45 -29.89 1.29
CA LEU A 295 13.38 -30.44 2.12
C LEU A 295 13.23 -31.93 1.81
N ASN A 296 12.72 -32.69 2.78
CA ASN A 296 12.30 -34.06 2.51
C ASN A 296 11.00 -34.01 1.70
N GLY A 297 10.78 -35.01 0.87
CA GLY A 297 9.58 -35.08 0.07
C GLY A 297 9.29 -36.51 -0.33
N ASP A 298 8.03 -36.75 -0.62
CA ASP A 298 7.50 -38.03 -1.03
C ASP A 298 7.05 -38.00 -2.48
N THR A 299 7.19 -39.13 -3.15
CA THR A 299 6.71 -39.26 -4.53
C THR A 299 5.21 -39.55 -4.57
N GLY A 300 4.50 -38.86 -5.47
CA GLY A 300 3.07 -39.02 -5.68
C GLY A 300 2.21 -38.11 -4.81
N ILE A 301 0.95 -37.93 -5.24
CA ILE A 301 -0.05 -37.11 -4.56
C ILE A 301 -1.23 -38.02 -4.23
N SER A 302 -1.64 -38.05 -2.96
CA SER A 302 -2.78 -38.85 -2.50
C SER A 302 -4.09 -38.30 -3.05
N ALA A 303 -4.96 -39.17 -3.56
CA ALA A 303 -6.34 -38.77 -3.90
C ALA A 303 -7.15 -38.32 -2.67
N GLY A 304 -6.67 -38.64 -1.45
CA GLY A 304 -7.30 -38.31 -0.19
C GLY A 304 -7.27 -36.82 0.20
N VAL A 305 -6.57 -35.96 -0.56
CA VAL A 305 -6.52 -34.50 -0.31
C VAL A 305 -7.40 -33.68 -1.28
N LYS A 306 -8.23 -34.36 -2.09
CA LYS A 306 -9.02 -33.72 -3.15
C LYS A 306 -10.09 -32.79 -2.60
N ASP A 307 -10.73 -33.17 -1.49
CA ASP A 307 -11.81 -32.39 -0.90
C ASP A 307 -11.24 -31.12 -0.25
N GLU A 308 -10.05 -31.21 0.34
CA GLU A 308 -9.29 -30.10 0.91
C GLU A 308 -8.88 -29.10 -0.16
N LEU A 309 -8.32 -29.56 -1.29
CA LEU A 309 -8.01 -28.72 -2.45
C LEU A 309 -9.27 -28.02 -2.99
N THR A 310 -10.41 -28.72 -3.00
CA THR A 310 -11.69 -28.14 -3.43
C THR A 310 -12.18 -27.06 -2.44
N SER A 311 -11.95 -27.27 -1.14
CA SER A 311 -12.38 -26.33 -0.09
C SER A 311 -11.66 -24.98 -0.12
N ILE A 312 -10.46 -24.94 -0.71
CA ILE A 312 -9.64 -23.72 -0.81
C ILE A 312 -9.76 -23.03 -2.16
N ILE A 313 -10.66 -23.47 -3.06
CA ILE A 313 -10.89 -22.79 -4.35
C ILE A 313 -11.26 -21.32 -4.10
N GLY A 314 -10.55 -20.41 -4.80
CA GLY A 314 -10.71 -18.97 -4.64
C GLY A 314 -9.92 -18.36 -3.48
N GLN A 315 -9.20 -19.17 -2.70
CA GLN A 315 -8.28 -18.70 -1.69
C GLN A 315 -6.85 -18.68 -2.25
N THR A 316 -6.16 -17.55 -2.14
CA THR A 316 -4.75 -17.45 -2.53
C THR A 316 -3.89 -18.34 -1.62
N ARG A 317 -3.02 -19.14 -2.25
CA ARG A 317 -1.99 -19.96 -1.61
C ARG A 317 -0.67 -19.75 -2.37
N ILE A 318 0.43 -20.05 -1.70
CA ILE A 318 1.80 -20.02 -2.26
C ILE A 318 2.24 -21.43 -2.61
#